data_AF-A0AAD3DYK4-F1
#
_entry.id   AF-A0AAD3DYK4-F1
#
_cell.length_a   1.000
_cell.length_b   1.000
_cell.length_c   1.000
_cell.angle_alpha   90.00
_cell.angle_beta   90.00
_cell.angle_gamma   90.00
#
_symmetry.space_group_name_H-M   'P 1'
#
loop_
_entity.id
_entity.type
_entity.pdbx_description
1 polymer ?
#
loop_
_entity_poly.entity_id
_entity_poly.type
_entity_poly.pdbx_seq_one_letter_code
_entity_poly.pdbx_strand_id
1 'polypeptide(L)'
;MTQLSTLGADRNACLLAAPSSLSRIGCSRLAAAQLRRPSAIFSSRNNASPPPPSPMPPSPPPPASQPASPDIPPSPTSSSTTSSSSSLLQVALSNAPEWPSFLGSLANSGAMTGTLLDGIHSRVGLQVYDTAPLVLGGLHTSAAVPPLLAVFYLVVGGLQPLLDNLNPSEATSAVQSRCNDVGFVALSFGVLAGLLQLSATTYEQGVPYWQIHLALGTAALLNWRIFDGTRQGLLLAVLCGVGAPAAEVLLLQLAPLWHYPRADVGGVLVSWVPWCYFFYTPALGALGRYLWSTMRQLRDFKHQEQQEQQGQQQQRLSEEQQPEQQ
;
A
#
# COMPACT_ATOMS: atom_id res chain seq x y z
N MET A 1 9.84 -24.86 66.33
CA MET A 1 10.59 -24.15 67.38
C MET A 1 11.99 -24.75 67.45
N THR A 2 12.91 -24.26 66.63
CA THR A 2 14.35 -24.52 66.75
C THR A 2 15.04 -23.28 66.19
N GLN A 3 15.76 -22.58 67.04
CA GLN A 3 16.56 -21.41 66.70
C GLN A 3 17.87 -21.83 66.03
N LEU A 4 18.37 -21.00 65.12
CA LEU A 4 19.80 -20.76 64.99
C LEU A 4 20.03 -19.36 64.38
N SER A 5 20.63 -18.53 65.21
CA SER A 5 21.07 -17.16 64.95
C SER A 5 22.58 -17.16 64.75
N THR A 6 23.06 -16.42 63.76
CA THR A 6 24.38 -15.73 63.72
C THR A 6 24.25 -14.64 62.64
N LEU A 7 24.12 -13.34 62.97
CA LEU A 7 25.23 -12.38 63.23
C LEU A 7 26.42 -12.62 62.29
N GLY A 8 26.86 -11.71 61.42
CA GLY A 8 26.78 -10.24 61.39
C GLY A 8 28.20 -9.70 61.24
N ALA A 9 28.47 -8.84 60.27
CA ALA A 9 29.60 -7.90 60.29
C ALA A 9 29.52 -6.93 59.09
N ASP A 10 29.06 -5.71 59.38
CA ASP A 10 29.39 -4.49 58.67
C ASP A 10 30.90 -4.21 58.69
N ARG A 11 31.41 -3.52 57.65
CA ARG A 11 31.93 -2.13 57.74
C ARG A 11 32.87 -1.77 56.58
N ASN A 12 32.53 -0.64 55.94
CA ASN A 12 33.37 0.54 55.63
C ASN A 12 34.64 0.37 54.75
N ALA A 13 35.07 1.30 53.90
CA ALA A 13 34.58 2.59 53.41
C ALA A 13 35.59 3.12 52.35
N CYS A 14 35.14 4.06 51.53
CA CYS A 14 35.86 5.22 50.98
C CYS A 14 37.24 5.08 50.31
N LEU A 15 37.29 5.48 49.03
CA LEU A 15 38.20 6.51 48.45
C LEU A 15 37.82 6.69 46.96
N LEU A 16 37.06 7.73 46.58
CA LEU A 16 37.52 9.06 46.13
C LEU A 16 38.67 9.03 45.09
N ALA A 17 38.34 9.32 43.83
CA ALA A 17 39.11 10.25 42.99
C ALA A 17 38.26 10.70 41.78
N ALA A 18 38.26 12.02 41.58
CA ALA A 18 37.43 12.81 40.67
C ALA A 18 38.17 13.08 39.33
N PRO A 19 37.59 13.86 38.39
CA PRO A 19 37.91 13.87 36.97
C PRO A 19 38.96 14.91 36.56
N SER A 20 39.55 14.73 35.38
CA SER A 20 40.28 15.79 34.70
C SER A 20 40.56 15.44 33.24
N SER A 21 39.99 16.19 32.28
CA SER A 21 40.77 17.16 31.49
C SER A 21 40.04 17.56 30.21
N LEU A 22 39.56 18.80 30.22
CA LEU A 22 39.23 19.65 29.09
C LEU A 22 40.50 20.37 28.61
N SER A 23 40.84 20.27 27.33
CA SER A 23 41.60 21.22 26.50
C SER A 23 41.95 20.51 25.18
N ARG A 24 41.92 21.11 23.98
CA ARG A 24 41.89 22.50 23.58
C ARG A 24 41.54 22.55 22.07
N ILE A 25 40.71 23.53 21.70
CA ILE A 25 40.89 24.48 20.60
C ILE A 25 41.56 23.97 19.31
N GLY A 26 40.74 23.77 18.28
CA GLY A 26 41.15 23.70 16.87
C GLY A 26 40.18 24.52 16.01
N CYS A 27 40.34 25.84 16.06
CA CYS A 27 39.71 26.77 15.14
C CYS A 27 40.50 26.75 13.81
N SER A 28 39.86 26.42 12.69
CA SER A 28 40.10 26.94 11.33
C SER A 28 39.72 25.92 10.25
N ARG A 29 38.58 26.12 9.59
CA ARG A 29 38.48 26.44 8.15
C ARG A 29 37.03 26.30 7.70
N LEU A 30 36.37 27.44 7.61
CA LEU A 30 35.23 27.67 6.73
C LEU A 30 35.61 27.24 5.30
N ALA A 31 35.01 26.16 4.81
CA ALA A 31 34.85 25.94 3.38
C ALA A 31 33.43 26.36 3.02
N ALA A 32 33.33 27.58 2.48
CA ALA A 32 32.12 28.11 1.91
C ALA A 32 31.72 27.28 0.68
N ALA A 33 30.76 26.37 0.85
CA ALA A 33 30.04 25.77 -0.27
C ALA A 33 29.03 26.81 -0.78
N GLN A 34 29.46 27.53 -1.81
CA GLN A 34 28.65 28.41 -2.65
C GLN A 34 27.39 27.68 -3.14
N LEU A 35 26.25 28.06 -2.57
CA LEU A 35 24.92 27.79 -3.14
C LEU A 35 24.81 28.54 -4.47
N ARG A 36 25.03 27.84 -5.59
CA ARG A 36 24.58 28.30 -6.90
C ARG A 36 23.04 28.29 -6.92
N ARG A 37 22.46 29.48 -6.78
CA ARG A 37 21.08 29.77 -7.15
C ARG A 37 20.90 29.50 -8.65
N PRO A 38 19.90 28.71 -9.08
CA PRO A 38 19.44 28.79 -10.46
C PRO A 38 18.69 30.11 -10.65
N SER A 39 19.17 30.91 -11.61
CA SER A 39 18.54 32.12 -12.08
C SER A 39 17.11 31.83 -12.55
N ALA A 40 16.14 32.48 -11.90
CA ALA A 40 14.79 32.59 -12.44
C ALA A 40 14.86 33.39 -13.75
N ILE A 41 14.59 32.72 -14.87
CA ILE A 41 14.32 33.38 -16.14
C ILE A 41 12.94 34.02 -15.99
N PHE A 42 12.97 35.34 -15.79
CA PHE A 42 11.83 36.23 -15.84
C PHE A 42 11.36 36.31 -17.30
N SER A 43 10.38 35.47 -17.67
CA SER A 43 9.68 35.61 -18.94
C SER A 43 8.52 36.60 -18.72
N SER A 44 8.72 37.83 -19.19
CA SER A 44 7.69 38.87 -19.24
C SER A 44 6.55 38.40 -20.14
N ARG A 45 5.45 37.94 -19.55
CA ARG A 45 4.22 37.61 -20.28
C ARG A 45 3.31 38.84 -20.24
N ASN A 46 3.17 39.46 -21.41
CA ASN A 46 2.29 40.58 -21.67
C ASN A 46 0.86 40.30 -21.16
N ASN A 47 0.33 41.20 -20.33
CA ASN A 47 -1.09 41.34 -20.08
C ASN A 47 -1.76 41.87 -21.37
N ALA A 48 -2.34 40.98 -22.15
CA ALA A 48 -3.34 41.33 -23.16
C ALA A 48 -4.70 40.79 -22.68
N SER A 49 -5.64 41.71 -22.46
CA SER A 49 -7.03 41.39 -22.15
C SER A 49 -7.65 40.53 -23.26
N PRO A 50 -8.52 39.56 -22.94
CA PRO A 50 -9.22 38.79 -23.96
C PRO A 50 -10.20 39.69 -24.73
N PRO A 51 -10.36 39.50 -26.06
CA PRO A 51 -11.38 40.19 -26.84
C PRO A 51 -12.79 39.73 -26.44
N PRO A 52 -13.81 40.59 -26.61
CA PRO A 52 -15.20 40.23 -26.33
C PRO A 52 -15.70 39.12 -27.28
N PRO A 53 -16.63 38.27 -26.82
CA PRO A 53 -17.18 37.20 -27.65
C PRO A 53 -18.03 37.77 -28.80
N SER A 54 -17.85 37.19 -29.99
CA SER A 54 -18.65 37.48 -31.17
C SER A 54 -20.13 37.12 -30.96
N PRO A 55 -21.08 37.89 -31.52
CA PRO A 55 -22.51 37.58 -31.43
C PRO A 55 -22.84 36.28 -32.17
N MET A 56 -23.65 35.42 -31.54
CA MET A 56 -24.15 34.19 -32.13
C MET A 56 -25.11 34.47 -33.29
N PRO A 57 -25.09 33.66 -34.36
CA PRO A 57 -26.12 33.70 -35.41
C PRO A 57 -27.47 33.21 -34.87
N PRO A 58 -28.60 33.72 -35.41
CA PRO A 58 -29.94 33.32 -34.98
C PRO A 58 -30.23 31.86 -35.37
N SER A 59 -30.90 31.15 -34.46
CA SER A 59 -31.33 29.76 -34.64
C SER A 59 -32.38 29.63 -35.76
N PRO A 60 -32.36 28.53 -36.54
CA PRO A 60 -33.37 28.27 -37.56
C PRO A 60 -34.74 27.94 -36.93
N PRO A 61 -35.84 28.23 -37.63
CA PRO A 61 -37.19 27.93 -37.14
C PRO A 61 -37.45 26.41 -37.11
N PRO A 62 -38.35 25.94 -36.21
CA PRO A 62 -38.70 24.54 -36.10
C PRO A 62 -39.47 24.06 -37.35
N PRO A 63 -39.26 22.80 -37.80
CA PRO A 63 -40.01 22.24 -38.91
C PRO A 63 -41.47 22.03 -38.55
N ALA A 64 -42.33 22.28 -39.54
CA ALA A 64 -43.77 22.14 -39.47
C ALA A 64 -44.20 20.69 -39.18
N SER A 65 -45.22 20.58 -38.33
CA SER A 65 -45.91 19.36 -37.92
C SER A 65 -46.35 18.52 -39.13
N GLN A 66 -45.91 17.26 -39.19
CA GLN A 66 -46.49 16.27 -40.08
C GLN A 66 -47.83 15.77 -39.51
N PRO A 67 -48.85 15.51 -40.35
CA PRO A 67 -50.12 14.95 -39.92
C PRO A 67 -49.99 13.46 -39.56
N ALA A 68 -50.73 13.07 -38.52
CA ALA A 68 -50.77 11.75 -37.93
C ALA A 68 -51.17 10.65 -38.93
N SER A 69 -50.39 9.57 -38.96
CA SER A 69 -50.80 8.28 -39.53
C SER A 69 -51.62 7.48 -38.51
N PRO A 70 -52.63 6.71 -38.94
CA PRO A 70 -53.55 6.00 -38.05
C PRO A 70 -52.88 4.82 -37.32
N ASP A 71 -53.25 4.69 -36.04
CA ASP A 71 -52.82 3.65 -35.09
C ASP A 71 -53.09 2.22 -35.61
N ILE A 72 -52.03 1.44 -35.78
CA ILE A 72 -52.09 -0.02 -35.82
C ILE A 72 -51.60 -0.50 -34.45
N PRO A 73 -52.40 -1.26 -33.67
CA PRO A 73 -51.96 -1.77 -32.39
C PRO A 73 -50.86 -2.82 -32.58
N PRO A 74 -49.67 -2.68 -31.97
CA PRO A 74 -48.69 -3.75 -31.98
C PRO A 74 -49.13 -4.89 -31.05
N SER A 75 -49.09 -6.11 -31.59
CA SER A 75 -49.23 -7.36 -30.85
C SER A 75 -48.30 -7.40 -29.63
N PRO A 76 -48.72 -8.01 -28.50
CA PRO A 76 -47.89 -8.14 -27.32
C PRO A 76 -46.77 -9.15 -27.57
N THR A 77 -45.64 -8.69 -28.11
CA THR A 77 -44.38 -9.42 -28.02
C THR A 77 -43.91 -9.34 -26.58
N SER A 78 -44.15 -10.42 -25.85
CA SER A 78 -43.52 -10.74 -24.58
C SER A 78 -42.00 -10.79 -24.76
N SER A 79 -41.34 -9.65 -24.65
CA SER A 79 -39.89 -9.57 -24.47
C SER A 79 -39.59 -9.99 -23.04
N SER A 80 -39.35 -11.28 -22.85
CA SER A 80 -38.67 -11.79 -21.67
C SER A 80 -37.24 -11.26 -21.69
N THR A 81 -37.02 -10.08 -21.11
CA THR A 81 -35.70 -9.57 -20.76
C THR A 81 -35.16 -10.43 -19.62
N THR A 82 -34.54 -11.55 -19.96
CA THR A 82 -33.71 -12.32 -19.04
C THR A 82 -32.44 -11.53 -18.78
N SER A 83 -32.49 -10.59 -17.83
CA SER A 83 -31.29 -9.95 -17.29
C SER A 83 -30.46 -11.04 -16.60
N SER A 84 -29.43 -11.55 -17.28
CA SER A 84 -28.47 -12.47 -16.69
C SER A 84 -27.68 -11.73 -15.61
N SER A 85 -28.07 -11.87 -14.35
CA SER A 85 -27.32 -11.37 -13.22
C SER A 85 -25.96 -12.08 -13.16
N SER A 86 -24.88 -11.37 -13.48
CA SER A 86 -23.51 -11.87 -13.34
C SER A 86 -23.25 -12.33 -11.91
N SER A 87 -22.52 -13.43 -11.74
CA SER A 87 -22.16 -13.92 -10.41
C SER A 87 -21.18 -12.95 -9.72
N LEU A 88 -21.21 -12.88 -8.39
CA LEU A 88 -20.28 -12.04 -7.62
C LEU A 88 -18.82 -12.38 -7.90
N LEU A 89 -18.52 -13.66 -8.13
CA LEU A 89 -17.17 -14.10 -8.51
C LEU A 89 -16.75 -13.55 -9.86
N GLN A 90 -17.67 -13.55 -10.84
CA GLN A 90 -17.40 -12.97 -12.16
C GLN A 90 -17.15 -11.45 -12.07
N VAL A 91 -17.88 -10.75 -11.20
CA VAL A 91 -17.67 -9.32 -10.95
C VAL A 91 -16.33 -9.08 -10.27
N ALA A 92 -16.02 -9.80 -9.18
CA ALA A 92 -14.76 -9.67 -8.45
C ALA A 92 -13.53 -9.90 -9.34
N LEU A 93 -13.60 -10.91 -10.20
CA LEU A 93 -12.52 -11.31 -11.12
C LEU A 93 -12.55 -10.52 -12.44
N SER A 94 -13.41 -9.52 -12.58
CA SER A 94 -13.45 -8.70 -13.79
C SER A 94 -12.10 -8.02 -14.02
N ASN A 95 -11.63 -8.08 -15.27
CA ASN A 95 -10.32 -7.53 -15.64
C ASN A 95 -9.12 -8.13 -14.86
N ALA A 96 -9.21 -9.40 -14.43
CA ALA A 96 -8.13 -10.08 -13.71
C ALA A 96 -6.80 -10.03 -14.46
N PRO A 97 -5.65 -9.80 -13.78
CA PRO A 97 -4.32 -9.80 -14.39
C PRO A 97 -3.84 -11.23 -14.65
N GLU A 98 -2.61 -11.37 -15.16
CA GLU A 98 -1.93 -12.67 -15.22
C GLU A 98 -1.59 -13.13 -13.80
N TRP A 99 -2.39 -14.06 -13.28
CA TRP A 99 -2.31 -14.51 -11.88
C TRP A 99 -0.90 -14.92 -11.42
N PRO A 100 -0.11 -15.71 -12.17
CA PRO A 100 1.21 -16.11 -11.71
C PRO A 100 2.15 -14.93 -11.49
N SER A 101 2.15 -13.95 -12.42
CA SER A 101 2.96 -12.75 -12.28
C SER A 101 2.46 -11.87 -11.13
N PHE A 102 1.14 -11.70 -11.01
CA PHE A 102 0.53 -10.85 -9.98
C PHE A 102 0.83 -11.36 -8.57
N LEU A 103 0.56 -12.64 -8.34
CA LEU A 103 0.83 -13.29 -7.07
C LEU A 103 2.33 -13.37 -6.81
N GLY A 104 3.14 -13.70 -7.82
CA GLY A 104 4.60 -13.74 -7.70
C GLY A 104 5.20 -12.39 -7.28
N SER A 105 4.73 -11.29 -7.88
CA SER A 105 5.17 -9.94 -7.52
C SER A 105 4.74 -9.57 -6.10
N LEU A 106 3.49 -9.83 -5.70
CA LEU A 106 3.03 -9.58 -4.33
C LEU A 106 3.82 -10.38 -3.30
N ALA A 107 4.03 -11.67 -3.53
CA ALA A 107 4.79 -12.53 -2.64
C ALA A 107 6.24 -12.05 -2.50
N ASN A 108 6.90 -11.72 -3.61
CA ASN A 108 8.28 -11.22 -3.57
C ASN A 108 8.38 -9.86 -2.87
N SER A 109 7.44 -8.94 -3.13
CA SER A 109 7.36 -7.66 -2.41
C SER A 109 7.14 -7.86 -0.92
N GLY A 110 6.29 -8.82 -0.51
CA GLY A 110 6.08 -9.15 0.90
C GLY A 110 7.32 -9.72 1.55
N ALA A 111 7.95 -10.71 0.91
CA ALA A 111 9.17 -11.33 1.42
C ALA A 111 10.34 -10.35 1.53
N MET A 112 10.47 -9.39 0.60
CA MET A 112 11.56 -8.42 0.62
C MET A 112 11.21 -7.15 1.39
N THR A 113 10.28 -6.34 0.85
CA THR A 113 9.90 -5.05 1.43
C THR A 113 9.24 -5.23 2.79
N GLY A 114 8.38 -6.23 2.94
CA GLY A 114 7.76 -6.53 4.23
C GLY A 114 8.81 -6.82 5.29
N THR A 115 9.79 -7.68 5.00
CA THR A 115 10.86 -8.03 5.96
C THR A 115 11.73 -6.82 6.31
N LEU A 116 11.99 -5.92 5.36
CA LEU A 116 12.70 -4.67 5.65
C LEU A 116 11.89 -3.75 6.59
N LEU A 117 10.57 -3.67 6.40
CA LEU A 117 9.68 -2.89 7.24
C LEU A 117 9.55 -3.49 8.66
N ASP A 118 9.52 -4.82 8.77
CA ASP A 118 9.58 -5.56 10.03
C ASP A 118 10.82 -5.18 10.87
N GLY A 119 11.97 -5.03 10.21
CA GLY A 119 13.22 -4.58 10.82
C GLY A 119 13.13 -3.28 11.64
N ILE A 120 12.16 -2.42 11.35
CA ILE A 120 11.94 -1.16 12.06
C ILE A 120 11.52 -1.40 13.51
N HIS A 121 10.74 -2.46 13.76
CA HIS A 121 10.22 -2.83 15.08
C HIS A 121 11.18 -3.73 15.84
N SER A 122 11.81 -4.68 15.16
CA SER A 122 12.73 -5.62 15.80
C SER A 122 14.00 -4.94 16.34
N ARG A 123 14.51 -3.89 15.67
CA ARG A 123 15.70 -3.15 16.13
C ARG A 123 15.54 -2.48 17.51
N VAL A 124 14.31 -2.13 17.88
CA VAL A 124 13.98 -1.52 19.20
C VAL A 124 13.48 -2.55 20.20
N GLY A 125 13.58 -3.85 19.87
CA GLY A 125 13.08 -4.93 20.71
C GLY A 125 11.56 -4.87 20.93
N LEU A 126 10.79 -4.36 19.96
CA LEU A 126 9.34 -4.50 20.00
C LEU A 126 8.97 -5.97 19.88
N GLN A 127 9.54 -6.64 18.88
CA GLN A 127 9.44 -8.08 18.66
C GLN A 127 10.83 -8.69 18.77
N VAL A 128 10.96 -9.76 19.54
CA VAL A 128 12.21 -10.50 19.73
C VAL A 128 12.02 -11.91 19.20
N TYR A 129 12.84 -12.27 18.21
CA TYR A 129 12.74 -13.55 17.52
C TYR A 129 13.42 -14.69 18.30
N ASP A 130 12.64 -15.70 18.65
CA ASP A 130 13.09 -16.86 19.44
C ASP A 130 13.47 -18.04 18.53
N THR A 131 12.78 -18.17 17.39
CA THR A 131 13.00 -19.28 16.45
C THR A 131 13.68 -18.80 15.17
N ALA A 132 14.77 -19.48 14.80
CA ALA A 132 15.59 -19.20 13.61
C ALA A 132 15.89 -17.71 13.38
N PRO A 133 16.42 -16.99 14.40
CA PRO A 133 16.72 -15.57 14.27
C PRO A 133 17.84 -15.34 13.25
N LEU A 134 17.69 -14.28 12.46
CA LEU A 134 18.63 -13.82 11.45
C LEU A 134 19.02 -12.38 11.76
N VAL A 135 20.32 -12.10 11.71
CA VAL A 135 20.86 -10.75 11.87
C VAL A 135 21.70 -10.42 10.65
N LEU A 136 21.21 -9.52 9.79
CA LEU A 136 21.83 -9.18 8.52
C LEU A 136 22.01 -7.66 8.42
N GLY A 137 23.22 -7.15 8.66
CA GLY A 137 23.55 -5.73 8.45
C GLY A 137 22.66 -4.73 9.22
N GLY A 138 22.19 -5.11 10.42
CA GLY A 138 21.29 -4.31 11.26
C GLY A 138 19.81 -4.71 11.16
N LEU A 139 19.44 -5.57 10.21
CA LEU A 139 18.12 -6.20 10.17
C LEU A 139 18.08 -7.38 11.14
N HIS A 140 17.26 -7.26 12.19
CA HIS A 140 16.94 -8.35 13.10
C HIS A 140 15.61 -8.98 12.65
N THR A 141 15.61 -10.23 12.21
CA THR A 141 14.39 -10.90 11.73
C THR A 141 14.45 -12.42 12.02
N SER A 142 13.53 -13.20 11.49
CA SER A 142 13.56 -14.68 11.53
C SER A 142 13.40 -15.26 10.13
N ALA A 143 13.93 -16.47 9.90
CA ALA A 143 13.69 -17.21 8.67
C ALA A 143 12.19 -17.44 8.36
N ALA A 144 11.33 -17.39 9.39
CA ALA A 144 9.88 -17.51 9.24
C ALA A 144 9.20 -16.20 8.75
N VAL A 145 9.83 -15.04 8.90
CA VAL A 145 9.21 -13.74 8.61
C VAL A 145 8.97 -13.53 7.11
N PRO A 146 9.96 -13.72 6.21
CA PRO A 146 9.73 -13.54 4.78
C PRO A 146 8.55 -14.34 4.20
N PRO A 147 8.38 -15.66 4.48
CA PRO A 147 7.22 -16.39 3.97
C PRO A 147 5.90 -15.93 4.58
N LEU A 148 5.85 -15.56 5.87
CA LEU A 148 4.64 -15.02 6.50
C LEU A 148 4.22 -13.69 5.87
N LEU A 149 5.17 -12.79 5.61
CA LEU A 149 4.90 -11.51 4.97
C LEU A 149 4.56 -11.67 3.48
N ALA A 150 5.13 -12.66 2.78
CA ALA A 150 4.68 -13.01 1.43
C ALA A 150 3.19 -13.39 1.42
N VAL A 151 2.73 -14.24 2.37
CA VAL A 151 1.32 -14.62 2.50
C VAL A 151 0.46 -13.40 2.85
N PHE A 152 0.89 -12.55 3.77
CA PHE A 152 0.15 -11.34 4.13
C PHE A 152 -0.05 -10.41 2.92
N TYR A 153 0.98 -10.20 2.11
CA TYR A 153 0.91 -9.38 0.90
C TYR A 153 0.01 -10.01 -0.18
N LEU A 154 0.07 -11.33 -0.36
CA LEU A 154 -0.82 -12.05 -1.27
C LEU A 154 -2.29 -11.84 -0.89
N VAL A 155 -2.62 -12.00 0.39
CA VAL A 155 -3.99 -11.89 0.88
C VAL A 155 -4.49 -10.45 0.80
N VAL A 156 -3.80 -9.51 1.44
CA VAL A 156 -4.29 -8.13 1.54
C VAL A 156 -4.14 -7.38 0.21
N GLY A 157 -2.98 -7.51 -0.44
CA GLY A 157 -2.72 -6.89 -1.74
C GLY A 157 -3.57 -7.50 -2.87
N GLY A 158 -3.92 -8.79 -2.77
CA GLY A 158 -4.81 -9.46 -3.73
C GLY A 158 -6.29 -9.16 -3.48
N LEU A 159 -6.74 -9.01 -2.24
CA LEU A 159 -8.13 -8.69 -1.92
C LEU A 159 -8.51 -7.27 -2.35
N GLN A 160 -7.59 -6.31 -2.33
CA GLN A 160 -7.93 -4.91 -2.60
C GLN A 160 -8.55 -4.68 -4.00
N PRO A 161 -7.94 -5.12 -5.11
CA PRO A 161 -8.53 -4.93 -6.44
C PRO A 161 -9.83 -5.73 -6.63
N LEU A 162 -9.95 -6.90 -5.99
CA LEU A 162 -11.18 -7.69 -6.02
C LEU A 162 -12.34 -6.95 -5.34
N LEU A 163 -12.10 -6.34 -4.18
CA LEU A 163 -13.08 -5.54 -3.46
C LEU A 163 -13.41 -4.25 -4.20
N ASP A 164 -12.45 -3.65 -4.90
CA ASP A 164 -12.70 -2.50 -5.78
C ASP A 164 -13.66 -2.85 -6.93
N ASN A 165 -13.49 -4.02 -7.54
CA ASN A 165 -14.39 -4.51 -8.59
C ASN A 165 -15.81 -4.79 -8.05
N LEU A 166 -15.91 -5.28 -6.80
CA LEU A 166 -17.19 -5.55 -6.14
C LEU A 166 -17.90 -4.27 -5.68
N ASN A 167 -17.17 -3.18 -5.44
CA ASN A 167 -17.71 -1.91 -4.96
C ASN A 167 -17.20 -0.73 -5.80
N PRO A 168 -17.59 -0.65 -7.08
CA PRO A 168 -17.20 0.45 -7.94
C PRO A 168 -17.82 1.76 -7.42
N SER A 169 -16.99 2.80 -7.31
CA SER A 169 -17.40 4.12 -6.88
C SER A 169 -16.43 5.18 -7.42
N GLU A 170 -16.82 6.45 -7.39
CA GLU A 170 -15.92 7.56 -7.76
C GLU A 170 -14.62 7.54 -6.94
N ALA A 171 -14.73 7.27 -5.63
CA ALA A 171 -13.56 7.15 -4.74
C ALA A 171 -12.65 5.99 -5.17
N THR A 172 -13.23 4.86 -5.59
CA THR A 172 -12.50 3.69 -6.08
C THR A 172 -11.77 4.00 -7.38
N SER A 173 -12.43 4.62 -8.35
CA SER A 173 -11.79 5.02 -9.60
C SER A 173 -10.69 6.07 -9.37
N ALA A 174 -10.90 7.01 -8.46
CA ALA A 174 -9.91 8.03 -8.10
C ALA A 174 -8.64 7.40 -7.49
N VAL A 175 -8.77 6.49 -6.52
CA VAL A 175 -7.59 5.83 -5.93
C VAL A 175 -6.88 4.95 -6.96
N GLN A 176 -7.60 4.18 -7.78
CA GLN A 176 -7.01 3.35 -8.83
C GLN A 176 -6.19 4.19 -9.83
N SER A 177 -6.73 5.35 -10.23
CA SER A 177 -6.03 6.27 -11.12
C SER A 177 -4.71 6.77 -10.51
N ARG A 178 -4.72 7.18 -9.24
CA ARG A 178 -3.48 7.60 -8.54
C ARG A 178 -2.48 6.46 -8.39
N CYS A 179 -2.96 5.24 -8.13
CA CYS A 179 -2.08 4.08 -7.97
C CYS A 179 -1.33 3.69 -9.25
N ASN A 180 -1.74 4.17 -10.43
CA ASN A 180 -0.97 3.99 -11.66
C ASN A 180 0.34 4.79 -11.67
N ASP A 181 0.50 5.76 -10.77
CA ASP A 181 1.77 6.47 -10.57
C ASP A 181 2.64 5.72 -9.56
N VAL A 182 3.79 5.21 -10.02
CA VAL A 182 4.79 4.55 -9.16
C VAL A 182 5.30 5.46 -8.04
N GLY A 183 5.36 6.78 -8.27
CA GLY A 183 5.74 7.77 -7.26
C GLY A 183 4.72 7.83 -6.12
N PHE A 184 3.43 7.71 -6.43
CA PHE A 184 2.36 7.63 -5.43
C PHE A 184 2.46 6.34 -4.60
N VAL A 185 2.71 5.19 -5.24
CA VAL A 185 2.92 3.91 -4.53
C VAL A 185 4.14 4.00 -3.61
N ALA A 186 5.26 4.53 -4.11
CA ALA A 186 6.48 4.71 -3.33
C ALA A 186 6.27 5.66 -2.14
N LEU A 187 5.54 6.76 -2.34
CA LEU A 187 5.17 7.68 -1.26
C LEU A 187 4.33 6.98 -0.19
N SER A 188 3.36 6.14 -0.60
CA SER A 188 2.53 5.38 0.34
C SER A 188 3.37 4.43 1.21
N PHE A 189 4.39 3.77 0.63
CA PHE A 189 5.34 2.95 1.40
C PHE A 189 6.25 3.80 2.29
N GLY A 190 6.67 4.98 1.84
CA GLY A 190 7.43 5.92 2.66
C GLY A 190 6.65 6.37 3.90
N VAL A 191 5.36 6.67 3.74
CA VAL A 191 4.47 6.99 4.87
C VAL A 191 4.29 5.79 5.79
N LEU A 192 4.09 4.58 5.25
CA LEU A 192 4.04 3.36 6.05
C LEU A 192 5.31 3.18 6.89
N ALA A 193 6.49 3.29 6.29
CA ALA A 193 7.76 3.22 6.99
C ALA A 193 7.89 4.30 8.07
N GLY A 194 7.43 5.53 7.79
CA GLY A 194 7.38 6.62 8.76
C GLY A 194 6.46 6.35 9.95
N LEU A 195 5.30 5.73 9.73
CA LEU A 195 4.38 5.36 10.82
C LEU A 195 4.91 4.19 11.65
N LEU A 196 5.55 3.20 11.01
CA LEU A 196 6.28 2.15 11.73
C LEU A 196 7.43 2.74 12.55
N GLN A 197 8.19 3.69 11.99
CA GLN A 197 9.24 4.41 12.72
C GLN A 197 8.69 5.18 13.92
N LEU A 198 7.56 5.88 13.76
CA LEU A 198 6.90 6.59 14.87
C LEU A 198 6.50 5.62 15.99
N SER A 199 5.90 4.49 15.64
CA SER A 199 5.53 3.46 16.63
C SER A 199 6.77 2.85 17.33
N ALA A 200 7.85 2.58 16.59
CA ALA A 200 9.10 2.09 17.16
C ALA A 200 9.72 3.11 18.14
N THR A 201 9.80 4.38 17.75
CA THR A 201 10.39 5.43 18.59
C THR A 201 9.59 5.69 19.85
N THR A 202 8.25 5.78 19.74
CA THR A 202 7.40 5.98 20.92
C THR A 202 7.46 4.79 21.87
N TYR A 203 7.51 3.57 21.34
CA TYR A 203 7.76 2.37 22.13
C TYR A 203 9.11 2.44 22.85
N GLU A 204 10.20 2.64 22.12
CA GLU A 204 11.58 2.71 22.65
C GLU A 204 11.73 3.75 23.77
N GLN A 205 11.09 4.91 23.61
CA GLN A 205 11.10 5.99 24.59
C GLN A 205 10.23 5.73 25.82
N GLY A 206 9.52 4.59 25.88
CA GLY A 206 8.64 4.26 27.00
C GLY A 206 7.39 5.14 27.09
N VAL A 207 6.92 5.68 25.96
CA VAL A 207 5.70 6.49 25.91
C VAL A 207 4.51 5.66 26.41
N PRO A 208 3.63 6.21 27.28
CA PRO A 208 2.45 5.50 27.74
C PRO A 208 1.55 5.05 26.59
N TYR A 209 1.07 3.81 26.63
CA TYR A 209 0.39 3.19 25.48
C TYR A 209 -0.87 3.92 25.03
N TRP A 210 -1.61 4.57 25.94
CA TRP A 210 -2.76 5.39 25.57
C TRP A 210 -2.39 6.56 24.64
N GLN A 211 -1.19 7.15 24.81
CA GLN A 211 -0.68 8.19 23.92
C GLN A 211 -0.28 7.61 22.57
N ILE A 212 0.32 6.42 22.57
CA ILE A 212 0.65 5.69 21.34
C ILE A 212 -0.63 5.36 20.56
N HIS A 213 -1.68 4.88 21.22
CA HIS A 213 -2.98 4.65 20.59
C HIS A 213 -3.57 5.92 19.98
N LEU A 214 -3.55 7.05 20.71
CA LEU A 214 -4.08 8.31 20.21
C LEU A 214 -3.30 8.79 18.97
N ALA A 215 -1.97 8.75 19.03
CA ALA A 215 -1.10 9.17 17.93
C ALA A 215 -1.26 8.25 16.71
N LEU A 216 -1.09 6.94 16.88
CA LEU A 216 -1.15 5.96 15.79
C LEU A 216 -2.56 5.81 15.24
N GLY A 217 -3.59 5.82 16.09
CA GLY A 217 -4.98 5.75 15.63
C GLY A 217 -5.38 6.96 14.79
N THR A 218 -5.01 8.17 15.22
CA THR A 218 -5.24 9.39 14.43
C THR A 218 -4.47 9.33 13.11
N ALA A 219 -3.19 8.99 13.16
CA ALA A 219 -2.35 8.89 11.97
C ALA A 219 -2.83 7.79 11.00
N ALA A 220 -3.35 6.68 11.52
CA ALA A 220 -3.89 5.57 10.74
C ALA A 220 -5.14 6.00 9.95
N LEU A 221 -6.08 6.71 10.59
CA LEU A 221 -7.27 7.24 9.93
C LEU A 221 -6.92 8.27 8.86
N LEU A 222 -5.96 9.16 9.14
CA LEU A 222 -5.46 10.12 8.16
C LEU A 222 -4.77 9.42 6.98
N ASN A 223 -3.93 8.42 7.26
CA ASN A 223 -3.25 7.62 6.23
C ASN A 223 -4.26 6.94 5.31
N TRP A 224 -5.27 6.25 5.86
CA TRP A 224 -6.36 5.70 5.07
C TRP A 224 -7.06 6.78 4.25
N ARG A 225 -7.46 7.90 4.87
CA ARG A 225 -8.21 8.96 4.20
C ARG A 225 -7.45 9.61 3.04
N ILE A 226 -6.12 9.71 3.15
CA ILE A 226 -5.24 10.32 2.14
C ILE A 226 -4.91 9.31 1.03
N PHE A 227 -4.47 8.10 1.39
CA PHE A 227 -3.89 7.13 0.44
C PHE A 227 -4.88 6.13 -0.14
N ASP A 228 -6.01 5.88 0.53
CA ASP A 228 -7.05 4.96 0.04
C ASP A 228 -8.42 5.64 -0.09
N GLY A 229 -9.01 6.06 1.03
CA GLY A 229 -10.26 6.80 1.08
C GLY A 229 -11.51 6.01 0.69
N THR A 230 -11.40 4.71 0.39
CA THR A 230 -12.53 3.88 -0.03
C THR A 230 -13.17 3.15 1.16
N ARG A 231 -14.46 2.83 1.06
CA ARG A 231 -15.20 2.10 2.11
C ARG A 231 -14.70 0.68 2.27
N GLN A 232 -14.42 0.00 1.16
CA GLN A 232 -13.85 -1.35 1.16
C GLN A 232 -12.42 -1.36 1.72
N GLY A 233 -11.62 -0.32 1.45
CA GLY A 233 -10.30 -0.17 2.05
C GLY A 233 -10.39 0.06 3.55
N LEU A 234 -11.37 0.83 4.03
CA LEU A 234 -11.61 0.98 5.46
C LEU A 234 -12.00 -0.35 6.11
N LEU A 235 -12.94 -1.07 5.50
CA LEU A 235 -13.36 -2.38 5.99
C LEU A 235 -12.18 -3.35 6.07
N LEU A 236 -11.37 -3.43 5.01
CA LEU A 236 -10.20 -4.30 5.01
C LEU A 236 -9.16 -3.85 6.04
N ALA A 237 -8.95 -2.54 6.23
CA ALA A 237 -8.07 -2.01 7.26
C ALA A 237 -8.51 -2.43 8.67
N VAL A 238 -9.82 -2.36 8.97
CA VAL A 238 -10.37 -2.82 10.25
C VAL A 238 -10.21 -4.33 10.40
N LEU A 239 -10.52 -5.10 9.35
CA LEU A 239 -10.36 -6.55 9.37
C LEU A 239 -8.90 -6.97 9.55
N CYS A 240 -7.93 -6.28 8.93
CA CYS A 240 -6.51 -6.52 9.14
C CYS A 240 -6.08 -6.11 10.55
N GLY A 241 -6.56 -4.97 11.06
CA GLY A 241 -6.27 -4.47 12.40
C GLY A 241 -6.67 -5.45 13.51
N VAL A 242 -7.71 -6.26 13.30
CA VAL A 242 -8.15 -7.29 14.26
C VAL A 242 -7.62 -8.68 13.89
N GLY A 243 -7.77 -9.05 12.63
CA GLY A 243 -7.51 -10.40 12.12
C GLY A 243 -6.03 -10.76 12.11
N ALA A 244 -5.14 -9.82 11.77
CA ALA A 244 -3.71 -10.12 11.75
C ALA A 244 -3.15 -10.33 13.17
N PRO A 245 -3.44 -9.48 14.18
CA PRO A 245 -3.08 -9.79 15.57
C PRO A 245 -3.71 -11.07 16.11
N ALA A 246 -4.95 -11.39 15.74
CA ALA A 246 -5.57 -12.65 16.14
C ALA A 246 -4.87 -13.87 15.53
N ALA A 247 -4.50 -13.80 14.25
CA ALA A 247 -3.73 -14.83 13.57
C ALA A 247 -2.32 -14.96 14.15
N GLU A 248 -1.67 -13.85 14.51
CA GLU A 248 -0.39 -13.82 15.20
C GLU A 248 -0.46 -14.52 16.55
N VAL A 249 -1.45 -14.21 17.40
CA VAL A 249 -1.65 -14.89 18.68
C VAL A 249 -1.82 -16.39 18.47
N LEU A 250 -2.66 -16.82 17.52
CA LEU A 250 -2.83 -18.24 17.21
C LEU A 250 -1.53 -18.90 16.74
N LEU A 251 -0.80 -18.24 15.84
CA LEU A 251 0.48 -18.72 15.33
C LEU A 251 1.50 -18.91 16.46
N LEU A 252 1.60 -17.95 17.38
CA LEU A 252 2.53 -17.99 18.51
C LEU A 252 2.18 -19.07 19.55
N GLN A 253 0.92 -19.49 19.63
CA GLN A 253 0.52 -20.66 20.43
C GLN A 253 0.95 -21.98 19.78
N LEU A 254 1.03 -22.03 18.45
CA LEU A 254 1.44 -23.24 17.71
C LEU A 254 2.97 -23.34 17.56
N ALA A 255 3.63 -22.21 17.39
CA ALA A 255 5.08 -22.12 17.27
C ALA A 255 5.57 -20.83 17.96
N PRO A 256 6.47 -20.91 18.96
CA PRO A 256 7.02 -19.74 19.65
C PRO A 256 8.07 -19.05 18.76
N LEU A 257 7.60 -18.37 17.71
CA LEU A 257 8.47 -17.76 16.71
C LEU A 257 9.11 -16.47 17.24
N TRP A 258 8.35 -15.66 17.99
CA TRP A 258 8.79 -14.43 18.64
C TRP A 258 7.90 -14.10 19.84
N HIS A 259 8.35 -13.14 20.65
CA HIS A 259 7.57 -12.55 21.73
C HIS A 259 7.72 -11.03 21.80
N TYR A 260 6.77 -10.40 22.51
CA TYR A 260 6.79 -8.97 22.83
C TYR A 260 7.26 -8.75 24.26
N PRO A 261 8.45 -8.15 24.51
CA PRO A 261 8.98 -7.97 25.86
C PRO A 261 8.10 -7.11 26.79
N ARG A 262 7.29 -6.23 26.22
CA ARG A 262 6.36 -5.35 26.96
C ARG A 262 4.91 -5.51 26.50
N ALA A 263 4.47 -6.74 26.28
CA ALA A 263 3.06 -7.03 26.03
C ALA A 263 2.16 -6.58 27.19
N ASP A 264 1.02 -5.97 26.87
CA ASP A 264 0.01 -5.50 27.82
C ASP A 264 -1.36 -6.16 27.60
N VAL A 265 -1.56 -6.88 26.49
CA VAL A 265 -2.75 -7.66 26.22
C VAL A 265 -2.44 -9.13 26.44
N GLY A 266 -2.94 -9.68 27.55
CA GLY A 266 -2.80 -11.10 27.89
C GLY A 266 -1.34 -11.59 28.01
N GLY A 267 -0.37 -10.68 28.12
CA GLY A 267 1.07 -10.99 28.11
C GLY A 267 1.61 -11.46 26.75
N VAL A 268 0.81 -11.41 25.68
CA VAL A 268 1.16 -11.97 24.36
C VAL A 268 1.26 -10.93 23.26
N LEU A 269 0.58 -9.79 23.40
CA LEU A 269 0.53 -8.76 22.36
C LEU A 269 0.65 -7.36 22.99
N VAL A 270 1.20 -6.43 22.22
CA VAL A 270 1.16 -5.00 22.51
C VAL A 270 -0.11 -4.37 21.91
N SER A 271 -0.93 -3.74 22.75
CA SER A 271 -2.29 -3.29 22.43
C SER A 271 -2.43 -2.36 21.23
N TRP A 272 -1.40 -1.59 20.89
CA TRP A 272 -1.43 -0.66 19.76
C TRP A 272 -0.96 -1.26 18.42
N VAL A 273 -0.45 -2.49 18.39
CA VAL A 273 -0.09 -3.23 17.17
C VAL A 273 -1.24 -3.32 16.14
N PRO A 274 -2.52 -3.48 16.53
CA PRO A 274 -3.67 -3.33 15.61
C PRO A 274 -3.61 -2.10 14.70
N TRP A 275 -3.13 -0.95 15.20
CA TRP A 275 -3.00 0.25 14.38
C TRP A 275 -1.94 0.10 13.30
N CYS A 276 -0.87 -0.65 13.57
CA CYS A 276 0.16 -0.95 12.58
C CYS A 276 -0.39 -1.73 11.40
N TYR A 277 -1.19 -2.77 11.66
CA TYR A 277 -1.86 -3.51 10.59
C TYR A 277 -2.91 -2.65 9.86
N PHE A 278 -3.63 -1.79 10.57
CA PHE A 278 -4.58 -0.87 9.94
C PHE A 278 -3.88 0.07 8.96
N PHE A 279 -2.83 0.78 9.39
CA PHE A 279 -2.15 1.76 8.52
C PHE A 279 -1.23 1.09 7.49
N TYR A 280 -1.03 -0.22 7.56
CA TYR A 280 -0.35 -0.99 6.53
C TYR A 280 -1.17 -1.11 5.25
N THR A 281 -2.50 -1.20 5.38
CA THR A 281 -3.38 -1.58 4.27
C THR A 281 -3.40 -0.56 3.13
N PRO A 282 -3.31 0.78 3.31
CA PRO A 282 -3.31 1.69 2.17
C PRO A 282 -2.11 1.49 1.24
N ALA A 283 -0.92 1.20 1.78
CA ALA A 283 0.27 0.95 0.97
C ALA A 283 0.17 -0.36 0.19
N LEU A 284 -0.37 -1.41 0.82
CA LEU A 284 -0.61 -2.70 0.15
C LEU A 284 -1.74 -2.62 -0.88
N GLY A 285 -2.78 -1.85 -0.58
CA GLY A 285 -3.83 -1.55 -1.53
C GLY A 285 -3.29 -0.79 -2.73
N ALA A 286 -2.39 0.18 -2.52
CA ALA A 286 -1.74 0.90 -3.61
C ALA A 286 -0.88 -0.02 -4.48
N LEU A 287 -0.06 -0.88 -3.87
CA LEU A 287 0.72 -1.88 -4.58
C LEU A 287 -0.16 -2.86 -5.36
N GLY A 288 -1.18 -3.41 -4.73
CA GLY A 288 -2.11 -4.36 -5.34
C GLY A 288 -2.80 -3.76 -6.56
N ARG A 289 -3.31 -2.53 -6.45
CA ARG A 289 -3.93 -1.80 -7.57
C ARG A 289 -2.94 -1.52 -8.70
N TYR A 290 -1.72 -1.09 -8.38
CA TYR A 290 -0.66 -0.82 -9.36
C TYR A 290 -0.25 -2.08 -10.13
N LEU A 291 -0.03 -3.19 -9.43
CA LEU A 291 0.34 -4.46 -10.07
C LEU A 291 -0.81 -5.00 -10.92
N TRP A 292 -2.04 -4.90 -10.42
CA TRP A 292 -3.24 -5.31 -11.15
C TRP A 292 -3.37 -4.56 -12.48
N SER A 293 -3.24 -3.23 -12.47
CA SER A 293 -3.37 -2.40 -13.67
C SER A 293 -2.21 -2.62 -14.65
N THR A 294 -0.98 -2.66 -14.16
CA THR A 294 0.23 -2.80 -14.97
C THR A 294 0.26 -4.17 -15.67
N MET A 295 -0.05 -5.25 -14.96
CA MET A 295 -0.03 -6.58 -15.56
C MET A 295 -1.15 -6.80 -16.57
N ARG A 296 -2.30 -6.17 -16.34
CA ARG A 296 -3.36 -6.12 -17.34
C ARG A 296 -2.87 -5.41 -18.62
N GLN A 297 -2.29 -4.23 -18.50
CA GLN A 297 -1.76 -3.48 -19.65
C GLN A 297 -0.69 -4.27 -20.42
N LEU A 298 0.20 -4.97 -19.70
CA LEU A 298 1.22 -5.82 -20.31
C LEU A 298 0.62 -7.01 -21.07
N ARG A 299 -0.46 -7.61 -20.55
CA ARG A 299 -1.17 -8.67 -21.29
C ARG A 299 -1.81 -8.11 -22.55
N ASP A 300 -2.54 -7.00 -22.43
CA ASP A 300 -3.26 -6.38 -23.54
C ASP A 300 -2.28 -6.00 -24.67
N PHE A 301 -1.12 -5.45 -24.32
CA PHE A 301 -0.03 -5.16 -25.25
C PHE A 301 0.48 -6.41 -25.97
N LYS A 302 0.77 -7.51 -25.23
CA LYS A 302 1.22 -8.77 -25.84
C LYS A 302 0.19 -9.38 -26.79
N HIS A 303 -1.09 -9.28 -26.45
CA HIS A 303 -2.17 -9.77 -27.31
C HIS A 303 -2.26 -8.96 -28.61
N GLN A 304 -2.09 -7.64 -28.53
CA GLN A 304 -2.08 -6.77 -29.69
C GLN A 304 -0.89 -7.10 -30.62
N GLU A 305 0.33 -7.23 -30.08
CA GLU A 305 1.51 -7.62 -30.87
C GLU A 305 1.34 -8.97 -31.57
N GLN A 306 0.73 -9.95 -30.90
CA GLN A 306 0.46 -11.27 -31.49
C GLN A 306 -0.56 -11.20 -32.64
N GLN A 307 -1.61 -10.38 -32.49
CA GLN A 307 -2.61 -10.21 -33.56
C GLN A 307 -2.02 -9.52 -34.79
N GLU A 308 -1.17 -8.51 -34.59
CA GLU A 308 -0.48 -7.82 -35.68
C GLU A 308 0.47 -8.77 -36.44
N GLN A 309 1.22 -9.61 -35.72
CA GLN A 309 2.10 -10.61 -36.32
C GLN A 309 1.32 -11.68 -37.12
N GLN A 310 0.20 -12.16 -36.58
CA GLN A 310 -0.66 -13.12 -37.28
C GLN A 310 -1.26 -12.52 -38.57
N GLY A 311 -1.72 -11.26 -38.51
CA GLY A 311 -2.24 -10.55 -39.68
C GLY A 311 -1.19 -10.40 -40.78
N GLN A 312 0.03 -9.99 -40.43
CA GLN A 312 1.15 -9.89 -41.38
C GLN A 312 1.55 -11.24 -41.99
N GLN A 313 1.52 -12.31 -41.19
CA GLN A 313 1.81 -13.65 -41.69
C GLN A 313 0.73 -14.12 -42.67
N GLN A 314 -0.54 -13.87 -42.37
CA GLN A 314 -1.64 -14.26 -43.25
C GLN A 314 -1.65 -13.46 -44.56
N GLN A 315 -1.27 -12.18 -44.54
CA GLN A 315 -1.07 -11.38 -45.74
C GLN A 315 0.05 -11.94 -46.61
N ARG A 316 1.23 -12.23 -46.03
CA ARG A 316 2.35 -12.85 -46.77
C ARG A 316 1.97 -14.18 -47.42
N LEU A 317 1.26 -15.05 -46.68
CA LEU A 317 0.79 -16.32 -47.24
C LEU A 317 -0.24 -16.12 -48.36
N SER A 318 -1.05 -15.06 -48.30
CA SER A 318 -2.01 -14.72 -49.35
C SER A 318 -1.32 -14.17 -50.61
N GLU A 319 -0.26 -13.38 -50.43
CA GLU A 319 0.59 -12.89 -51.52
C GLU A 319 1.36 -14.03 -52.20
N GLU A 320 1.90 -15.00 -51.43
CA GLU A 320 2.57 -16.19 -51.98
C GLU A 320 1.60 -17.14 -52.73
N GLN A 321 0.32 -17.15 -52.37
CA GLN A 321 -0.70 -18.02 -52.98
C GLN A 321 -1.38 -17.42 -54.21
N GLN A 322 -1.14 -16.14 -54.56
CA GLN A 322 -1.61 -15.59 -55.83
C GLN A 322 -0.72 -16.17 -56.95
N PRO A 323 -1.22 -17.12 -57.77
CA PRO A 323 -0.42 -17.67 -58.85
C PRO A 323 -0.07 -16.55 -59.83
N GLU A 324 1.16 -16.55 -60.34
CA GLU A 324 1.59 -15.74 -61.49
C GLU A 324 0.67 -16.05 -62.68
N GLN A 325 -0.48 -15.38 -62.75
CA GLN A 325 -1.24 -15.24 -63.98
C GLN A 325 -0.54 -14.16 -64.81
N GLN A 326 0.59 -14.54 -65.41
CA GLN A 326 1.22 -13.81 -66.51
C GLN A 326 1.34 -14.74 -67.72
#